data_AF-A0A1J3HQN9-F1
#
_entry.id   AF-A0A1J3HQN9-F1
#
_cell.length_a   1.000
_cell.length_b   1.000
_cell.length_c   1.000
_cell.angle_alpha   90.00
_cell.angle_beta   90.00
_cell.angle_gamma   90.00
#
_symmetry.space_group_name_H-M   'P 1'
#
loop_
_entity.id
_entity.type
_entity.pdbx_description
1 polymer ?
#
loop_
_entity_poly.entity_id
_entity_poly.type
_entity_poly.pdbx_seq_one_letter_code
_entity_poly.pdbx_strand_id
1 'polypeptide(L)'
;ILSSRVLAAESDSSKTAAERYSSIFATGAESDLGGITAMAEKAVTIRTRKFMTNRLLSRKQFVIDVLHPGRANVSKAELKEKLARMYEVKDPNAIFVFKFRTHFGGGKSSGFGLIYDTVESAKKFEPKYRLIRNGLDTKIEKSRKQIKERKNRAKKIRGVKKTKAGDPKKK
;
A
#
# COMPACT_ATOMS: atom_id res chain seq x y z
N ILE A 1 -72.87 -6.99 7.39
CA ILE A 1 -72.26 -5.78 8.01
C ILE A 1 -70.95 -5.54 7.28
N LEU A 2 -70.78 -4.30 6.82
CA LEU A 2 -69.64 -3.68 6.11
C LEU A 2 -68.27 -4.32 6.46
N SER A 3 -67.25 -4.39 5.60
CA SER A 3 -66.66 -3.28 4.89
C SER A 3 -65.56 -3.78 3.93
N SER A 4 -65.56 -3.19 2.75
CA SER A 4 -64.48 -3.06 1.77
C SER A 4 -63.05 -2.94 2.31
N ARG A 5 -62.11 -3.63 1.67
CA ARG A 5 -60.82 -3.04 1.24
C ARG A 5 -60.28 -3.75 -0.01
N VAL A 6 -60.58 -3.15 -1.16
CA VAL A 6 -59.83 -3.30 -2.40
C VAL A 6 -58.46 -2.64 -2.21
N LEU A 7 -57.39 -3.26 -2.69
CA LEU A 7 -56.12 -2.65 -3.17
C LEU A 7 -55.35 -3.80 -3.86
N ALA A 8 -55.61 -4.02 -5.15
CA ALA A 8 -54.76 -3.57 -6.25
C ALA A 8 -53.45 -4.37 -6.34
N ALA A 9 -53.47 -5.41 -7.19
CA ALA A 9 -52.28 -6.03 -7.72
C ALA A 9 -51.76 -5.14 -8.86
N GLU A 10 -50.77 -4.29 -8.57
CA GLU A 10 -49.99 -3.60 -9.60
C GLU A 10 -48.69 -4.36 -9.83
N SER A 11 -48.58 -4.92 -11.03
CA SER A 11 -47.39 -5.54 -11.58
C SER A 11 -46.42 -4.46 -12.07
N ASP A 12 -45.59 -3.92 -11.19
CA ASP A 12 -44.53 -2.98 -11.57
C ASP A 12 -43.22 -3.70 -11.93
N SER A 13 -43.03 -3.80 -13.24
CA SER A 13 -41.85 -4.29 -13.94
C SER A 13 -40.69 -3.28 -13.94
N SER A 14 -40.25 -2.81 -12.77
CA SER A 14 -39.13 -1.87 -12.68
C SER A 14 -38.25 -2.11 -11.46
N LYS A 15 -37.47 -3.20 -11.49
CA LYS A 15 -36.24 -3.32 -10.69
C LYS A 15 -35.09 -3.59 -11.62
N THR A 16 -34.06 -2.75 -11.54
CA THR A 16 -32.87 -2.85 -12.40
C THR A 16 -32.08 -4.11 -12.02
N ALA A 17 -31.33 -4.68 -12.96
CA ALA A 17 -30.56 -5.91 -12.74
C ALA A 17 -29.58 -5.82 -11.55
N ALA A 18 -29.17 -4.61 -11.18
CA ALA A 18 -28.30 -4.32 -10.03
C ALA A 18 -28.99 -4.58 -8.68
N GLU A 19 -30.30 -4.31 -8.55
CA GLU A 19 -31.05 -4.51 -7.31
C GLU A 19 -31.45 -5.98 -7.10
N ARG A 20 -31.57 -6.75 -8.19
CA ARG A 20 -31.73 -8.21 -8.15
C ARG A 20 -30.46 -8.93 -7.68
N TYR A 21 -29.28 -8.36 -7.94
CA TYR A 21 -28.01 -8.94 -7.46
C TYR A 21 -27.76 -8.72 -5.96
N SER A 22 -28.33 -7.66 -5.37
CA SER A 22 -28.16 -7.34 -3.95
C SER A 22 -29.01 -8.20 -3.00
N SER A 23 -30.08 -8.83 -3.50
CA SER A 23 -31.02 -9.62 -2.67
C SER A 23 -30.72 -11.11 -2.63
N ILE A 24 -29.85 -11.61 -3.52
CA ILE A 24 -29.38 -13.01 -3.52
C ILE A 24 -28.44 -13.29 -2.34
N PHE A 25 -27.81 -12.27 -1.75
CA PHE A 25 -26.87 -12.42 -0.63
C PHE A 25 -27.50 -12.42 0.77
N ALA A 26 -28.83 -12.34 0.88
CA ALA A 26 -29.50 -12.04 2.15
C ALA A 26 -30.59 -13.04 2.55
N THR A 27 -30.45 -14.34 2.28
CA THR A 27 -31.24 -15.39 2.95
C THR A 27 -30.57 -16.76 2.77
N GLY A 28 -30.08 -17.38 3.85
CA GLY A 28 -29.70 -18.81 3.80
C GLY A 28 -28.69 -19.27 4.84
N ALA A 29 -29.21 -19.72 5.98
CA ALA A 29 -28.75 -20.86 6.80
C ALA A 29 -27.29 -20.90 7.31
N GLU A 30 -27.16 -20.62 8.62
CA GLU A 30 -26.22 -21.33 9.49
C GLU A 30 -26.56 -22.83 9.49
N SER A 31 -25.67 -23.64 8.93
CA SER A 31 -25.51 -25.06 9.27
C SER A 31 -24.16 -25.57 8.77
N ASP A 32 -23.24 -25.79 9.71
CA ASP A 32 -22.32 -26.92 9.73
C ASP A 32 -21.54 -27.27 8.45
N LEU A 33 -20.64 -26.37 8.06
CA LEU A 33 -19.35 -26.75 7.46
C LEU A 33 -18.18 -26.22 8.32
N GLY A 34 -18.35 -26.35 9.64
CA GLY A 34 -17.27 -26.34 10.59
C GLY A 34 -16.52 -27.67 10.52
N GLY A 35 -15.38 -27.67 9.82
CA GLY A 35 -14.40 -28.77 9.88
C GLY A 35 -13.89 -29.19 8.51
N ILE A 36 -12.79 -28.56 8.06
CA ILE A 36 -11.70 -29.06 7.18
C ILE A 36 -10.90 -27.89 6.56
N THR A 37 -11.30 -26.62 6.71
CA THR A 37 -10.43 -25.46 6.39
C THR A 37 -9.51 -25.05 7.54
N ALA A 38 -9.11 -26.02 8.38
CA ALA A 38 -8.12 -25.87 9.44
C ALA A 38 -6.73 -26.32 8.96
N MET A 39 -6.27 -25.80 7.81
CA MET A 39 -4.83 -25.80 7.51
C MET A 39 -4.29 -24.49 8.05
N ALA A 40 -3.82 -24.54 9.30
CA ALA A 40 -3.17 -23.46 10.02
C ALA A 40 -2.52 -22.42 9.09
N GLU A 41 -2.86 -21.14 9.27
CA GLU A 41 -2.09 -20.05 8.70
C GLU A 41 -0.61 -20.32 8.98
N LYS A 42 0.14 -20.73 7.95
CA LYS A 42 1.52 -21.22 8.14
C LYS A 42 2.31 -20.12 8.82
N ALA A 43 2.76 -20.39 10.04
CA ALA A 43 3.34 -19.39 10.93
C ALA A 43 4.54 -18.71 10.25
N VAL A 44 4.42 -17.40 10.03
CA VAL A 44 5.51 -16.57 9.54
C VAL A 44 6.30 -16.04 10.74
N THR A 45 7.53 -16.51 10.86
CA THR A 45 8.46 -16.12 11.94
C THR A 45 9.44 -15.08 11.42
N ILE A 46 9.54 -13.96 12.12
CA ILE A 46 10.47 -12.87 11.80
C ILE A 46 11.65 -12.96 12.75
N ARG A 47 12.87 -12.99 12.21
CA ARG A 47 14.12 -12.88 12.98
C ARG A 47 14.86 -11.62 12.55
N THR A 48 15.31 -10.83 13.52
CA THR A 48 16.13 -9.65 13.27
C THR A 48 17.59 -9.95 13.56
N ARG A 49 18.49 -9.55 12.66
CA ARG A 49 19.94 -9.66 12.81
C ARG A 49 20.59 -8.29 12.70
N LYS A 50 21.77 -8.12 13.31
CA LYS A 50 22.58 -6.90 13.25
C LYS A 50 21.76 -5.65 13.58
N PHE A 51 21.05 -5.71 14.69
CA PHE A 51 20.20 -4.62 15.15
C PHE A 51 21.07 -3.48 15.70
N MET A 52 20.86 -2.28 15.20
CA MET A 52 21.60 -1.09 15.62
C MET A 52 20.65 0.09 15.75
N THR A 53 20.78 0.81 16.86
CA THR A 53 20.08 2.08 17.11
C THR A 53 20.94 3.24 16.61
N ASN A 54 20.52 3.90 15.53
CA ASN A 54 21.20 5.06 14.98
C ASN A 54 20.52 6.35 15.47
N ARG A 55 21.12 7.01 16.45
CA ARG A 55 20.57 8.23 17.04
C ARG A 55 20.68 9.46 16.12
N LEU A 56 21.71 9.55 15.29
CA LEU A 56 21.90 10.67 14.34
C LEU A 56 20.74 10.78 13.34
N LEU A 57 20.20 9.64 12.93
CA LEU A 57 19.10 9.54 11.97
C LEU A 57 17.76 9.22 12.64
N SER A 58 17.71 9.19 13.98
CA SER A 58 16.52 8.87 14.79
C SER A 58 15.80 7.60 14.31
N ARG A 59 16.57 6.53 14.07
CA ARG A 59 16.04 5.27 13.55
C ARG A 59 16.76 4.05 14.08
N LYS A 60 16.04 2.93 14.16
CA LYS A 60 16.55 1.59 14.41
C LYS A 60 16.72 0.90 13.06
N GLN A 61 17.88 0.31 12.81
CA GLN A 61 18.19 -0.38 11.56
C GLN A 61 18.64 -1.81 11.81
N PHE A 62 18.14 -2.73 11.00
CA PHE A 62 18.41 -4.16 11.15
C PHE A 62 18.20 -4.90 9.84
N VAL A 63 18.76 -6.11 9.79
CA VAL A 63 18.48 -7.09 8.74
C VAL A 63 17.34 -7.97 9.20
N ILE A 64 16.37 -8.20 8.33
CA ILE A 64 15.22 -9.06 8.59
C ILE A 64 15.40 -10.36 7.84
N ASP A 65 15.32 -11.48 8.55
CA ASP A 65 15.10 -12.79 7.97
C ASP A 65 13.65 -13.22 8.26
N VAL A 66 12.90 -13.49 7.20
CA VAL A 66 11.53 -13.98 7.27
C VAL A 66 11.56 -15.47 6.95
N LEU A 67 11.10 -16.28 7.90
CA LEU A 67 10.89 -17.71 7.74
C LEU A 67 9.40 -17.95 7.48
N HIS A 68 9.09 -18.56 6.35
CA HIS A 68 7.72 -18.81 5.87
C HIS A 68 7.62 -20.21 5.24
N PRO A 69 7.75 -21.28 6.05
CA PRO A 69 7.77 -22.65 5.54
C PRO A 69 6.45 -22.99 4.82
N GLY A 70 6.56 -23.49 3.59
CA GLY A 70 5.40 -23.89 2.78
C GLY A 70 4.42 -22.77 2.43
N ARG A 71 4.76 -21.49 2.70
CA ARG A 71 3.99 -20.31 2.30
C ARG A 71 4.76 -19.54 1.24
N ALA A 72 4.03 -18.89 0.34
CA ALA A 72 4.57 -17.97 -0.65
C ALA A 72 5.26 -16.75 0.02
N ASN A 73 5.68 -15.80 -0.80
CA ASN A 73 6.29 -14.56 -0.33
C ASN A 73 5.32 -13.78 0.59
N VAL A 74 5.82 -13.35 1.74
CA VAL A 74 5.03 -12.57 2.70
C VAL A 74 4.88 -11.14 2.20
N SER A 75 3.67 -10.59 2.28
CA SER A 75 3.40 -9.22 1.89
C SER A 75 4.13 -8.23 2.82
N LYS A 76 4.49 -7.05 2.30
CA LYS A 76 5.16 -6.02 3.12
C LYS A 76 4.23 -5.40 4.16
N ALA A 77 2.92 -5.42 3.93
CA ALA A 77 1.92 -4.94 4.88
C ALA A 77 1.91 -5.82 6.14
N GLU A 78 1.81 -7.14 5.97
CA GLU A 78 1.88 -8.10 7.08
C GLU A 78 3.19 -7.99 7.87
N LEU A 79 4.32 -7.82 7.17
CA LEU A 79 5.62 -7.66 7.85
C LEU A 79 5.67 -6.38 8.68
N LYS A 80 5.08 -5.28 8.21
CA LYS A 80 5.01 -4.04 9.00
C LYS A 80 4.14 -4.21 10.23
N GLU A 81 2.98 -4.85 10.10
CA GLU A 81 2.08 -5.09 11.24
C GLU A 81 2.77 -5.95 12.31
N LYS A 82 3.43 -7.03 11.90
CA LYS A 82 4.19 -7.87 12.83
C LYS A 82 5.33 -7.12 13.48
N LEU A 83 6.10 -6.32 12.73
CA LEU A 83 7.17 -5.51 13.30
C LEU A 83 6.65 -4.39 14.23
N ALA A 84 5.50 -3.81 13.91
CA ALA A 84 4.84 -2.81 14.76
C ALA A 84 4.45 -3.41 16.11
N ARG A 85 3.90 -4.63 16.10
CA ARG A 85 3.57 -5.37 17.33
C ARG A 85 4.83 -5.79 18.09
N MET A 86 5.86 -6.30 17.41
CA MET A 86 7.10 -6.78 18.04
C MET A 86 7.91 -5.68 18.74
N TYR A 87 7.90 -4.47 18.20
CA TYR A 87 8.71 -3.35 18.71
C TYR A 87 7.86 -2.20 19.25
N GLU A 88 6.56 -2.42 19.46
CA GLU A 88 5.60 -1.46 20.01
C GLU A 88 5.68 -0.09 19.35
N VAL A 89 5.66 -0.10 18.02
CA VAL A 89 5.71 1.14 17.23
C VAL A 89 4.30 1.70 17.11
N LYS A 90 4.12 2.96 17.51
CA LYS A 90 2.83 3.67 17.47
C LYS A 90 2.24 3.72 16.05
N ASP A 91 3.08 4.07 15.07
CA ASP A 91 2.67 4.25 13.67
C ASP A 91 3.33 3.21 12.75
N PRO A 92 2.56 2.32 12.08
CA PRO A 92 3.08 1.37 11.09
C PRO A 92 3.75 2.05 9.88
N ASN A 93 3.39 3.31 9.62
CA ASN A 93 3.94 4.11 8.54
C ASN A 93 5.38 4.57 8.79
N ALA A 94 5.85 4.54 10.05
CA ALA A 94 7.24 4.80 10.40
C ALA A 94 8.17 3.59 10.12
N ILE A 95 7.60 2.45 9.74
CA ILE A 95 8.33 1.20 9.46
C ILE A 95 8.53 1.03 7.95
N PHE A 96 9.79 0.93 7.53
CA PHE A 96 10.18 0.70 6.14
C PHE A 96 10.87 -0.63 5.98
N VAL A 97 10.33 -1.45 5.07
CA VAL A 97 10.89 -2.76 4.76
C VAL A 97 11.20 -2.87 3.28
N PHE A 98 12.46 -3.14 2.93
CA PHE A 98 12.94 -3.08 1.55
C PHE A 98 14.01 -4.12 1.22
N LYS A 99 14.27 -4.27 -0.09
CA LYS A 99 15.30 -5.16 -0.66
C LYS A 99 15.16 -6.61 -0.15
N PHE A 100 13.94 -7.14 -0.16
CA PHE A 100 13.71 -8.56 0.09
C PHE A 100 14.25 -9.39 -1.08
N ARG A 101 15.01 -10.43 -0.75
CA ARG A 101 15.47 -11.47 -1.67
C ARG A 101 15.08 -12.81 -1.06
N THR A 102 14.37 -13.62 -1.82
CA THR A 102 14.08 -15.02 -1.47
C THR A 102 15.34 -15.84 -1.68
N HIS A 103 15.68 -16.72 -0.73
CA HIS A 103 16.77 -17.67 -0.92
C HIS A 103 16.37 -18.75 -1.95
N PHE A 104 17.37 -19.34 -2.59
CA PHE A 104 17.15 -20.49 -3.46
C PHE A 104 16.57 -21.65 -2.65
N GLY A 105 15.57 -22.35 -3.21
CA GLY A 105 14.79 -23.36 -2.48
C GLY A 105 13.62 -22.81 -1.64
N GLY A 106 13.44 -21.48 -1.56
CA GLY A 106 12.27 -20.88 -0.90
C GLY A 106 12.28 -21.00 0.63
N GLY A 107 11.13 -20.73 1.27
CA GLY A 107 10.94 -20.84 2.73
C GLY A 107 11.64 -19.79 3.60
N LYS A 108 12.68 -19.13 3.07
CA LYS A 108 13.41 -18.04 3.73
C LYS A 108 13.60 -16.85 2.80
N SER A 109 13.33 -15.67 3.31
CA SER A 109 13.58 -14.39 2.64
C SER A 109 14.41 -13.47 3.53
N SER A 110 15.42 -12.81 2.97
CA SER A 110 16.22 -11.82 3.69
C SER A 110 15.98 -10.42 3.13
N GLY A 111 15.88 -9.42 4.00
CA GLY A 111 15.66 -8.02 3.64
C GLY A 111 16.20 -7.06 4.70
N PHE A 112 15.91 -5.78 4.53
CA PHE A 112 16.30 -4.74 5.48
C PHE A 112 15.06 -4.06 6.07
N GLY A 113 15.14 -3.76 7.36
CA GLY A 113 14.12 -3.06 8.12
C GLY A 113 14.67 -1.77 8.73
N LEU A 114 13.90 -0.69 8.64
CA LEU A 114 14.13 0.56 9.32
C LEU A 114 12.88 0.92 10.11
N ILE A 115 13.04 1.28 11.37
CA ILE A 115 11.98 1.82 12.23
C ILE A 115 12.41 3.20 12.64
N TYR A 116 11.66 4.23 12.23
CA TYR A 116 11.88 5.60 12.69
C TYR A 116 11.10 5.86 13.98
N ASP A 117 11.61 6.77 14.80
CA ASP A 117 10.90 7.21 16.01
C ASP A 117 9.67 8.07 15.66
N THR A 118 9.76 8.89 14.59
CA THR A 118 8.67 9.74 14.08
C THR A 118 8.53 9.68 12.56
N VAL A 119 7.31 9.92 12.05
CA VAL A 119 7.02 9.97 10.61
C VAL A 119 7.71 11.16 9.91
N GLU A 120 7.90 12.26 10.62
CA GLU A 120 8.61 13.44 10.11
C GLU A 120 10.08 13.15 9.82
N SER A 121 10.75 12.45 10.74
CA SER A 121 12.12 11.97 10.54
C SER A 121 12.20 11.05 9.34
N ALA A 122 11.22 10.17 9.16
CA ALA A 122 11.16 9.29 8.00
C ALA A 122 11.09 10.08 6.69
N LYS A 123 10.23 11.12 6.61
CA LYS A 123 10.11 11.97 5.41
C LYS A 123 11.41 12.74 5.10
N LYS A 124 12.16 13.15 6.12
CA LYS A 124 13.41 13.90 5.96
C LYS A 124 14.56 13.03 5.45
N PHE A 125 14.71 11.82 5.99
CA PHE A 125 15.88 10.98 5.73
C PHE A 125 15.67 9.88 4.70
N GLU A 126 14.43 9.44 4.45
CA GLU A 126 14.20 8.40 3.43
C GLU A 126 14.31 8.96 2.01
N PRO A 127 14.91 8.18 1.09
CA PRO A 127 14.82 8.48 -0.33
C PRO A 127 13.37 8.55 -0.82
N LYS A 128 13.07 9.54 -1.67
CA LYS A 128 11.72 9.80 -2.22
C LYS A 128 11.02 8.57 -2.80
N TYR A 129 11.75 7.70 -3.49
CA TYR A 129 11.16 6.49 -4.11
C TYR A 129 10.55 5.52 -3.09
N ARG A 130 11.03 5.52 -1.84
CA ARG A 130 10.46 4.70 -0.76
C ARG A 130 9.24 5.35 -0.14
N LEU A 131 9.26 6.67 0.02
CA LEU A 131 8.12 7.44 0.49
C LEU A 131 6.92 7.27 -0.46
N ILE A 132 7.16 7.36 -1.77
CA ILE A 132 6.12 7.14 -2.80
C ILE A 132 5.55 5.72 -2.72
N ARG A 133 6.41 4.70 -2.58
CA ARG A 133 5.95 3.30 -2.42
C ARG A 133 5.18 3.05 -1.12
N ASN A 134 5.40 3.89 -0.11
CA ASN A 134 4.70 3.83 1.16
C ASN A 134 3.41 4.67 1.18
N GLY A 135 3.14 5.46 0.13
CA GLY A 135 2.00 6.38 0.07
C GLY A 135 2.18 7.68 0.85
N LEU A 136 3.40 8.01 1.31
CA LEU A 136 3.68 9.22 2.10
C LEU A 136 4.06 10.45 1.25
N ASP A 137 4.39 10.25 -0.02
CA ASP A 137 4.76 11.30 -0.97
C ASP A 137 4.17 10.98 -2.35
N THR A 138 3.93 12.01 -3.16
CA THR A 138 3.35 11.86 -4.49
C THR A 138 4.43 11.78 -5.55
N LYS A 139 4.19 10.96 -6.57
CA LYS A 139 5.13 10.82 -7.69
C LYS A 139 5.02 12.03 -8.61
N ILE A 140 6.14 12.72 -8.81
CA ILE A 140 6.23 13.81 -9.80
C ILE A 140 6.52 13.20 -11.18
N GLU A 141 5.54 13.28 -12.08
CA GLU A 141 5.67 12.77 -13.45
C GLU A 141 6.27 13.84 -14.36
N LYS A 142 7.60 13.89 -14.44
CA LYS A 142 8.32 14.77 -15.36
C LYS A 142 9.38 13.99 -16.12
N SER A 143 9.38 14.12 -17.45
CA SER A 143 10.41 13.50 -18.29
C SER A 143 11.72 14.29 -18.22
N ARG A 144 12.85 13.58 -18.06
CA ARG A 144 14.19 14.18 -18.09
C ARG A 144 14.48 14.88 -19.42
N LYS A 145 13.92 14.39 -20.53
CA LYS A 145 14.07 15.00 -21.87
C LYS A 145 13.40 16.38 -21.92
N GLN A 146 12.13 16.46 -21.51
CA GLN A 146 11.37 17.72 -21.48
C GLN A 146 12.03 18.79 -20.61
N ILE A 147 12.59 18.41 -19.45
CA ILE A 147 13.31 19.33 -18.57
C ILE A 147 14.56 19.91 -19.26
N LYS A 148 15.34 19.04 -19.93
CA LYS A 148 16.57 19.46 -20.64
C LYS A 148 16.24 20.36 -21.83
N GLU A 149 15.23 20.01 -22.62
CA GLU A 149 14.78 20.81 -23.76
C GLU A 149 14.24 22.18 -23.33
N ARG A 150 13.45 22.24 -22.25
CA ARG A 150 12.98 23.52 -21.68
C ARG A 150 14.16 24.39 -21.23
N LYS A 151 15.17 23.80 -20.56
CA LYS A 151 16.38 24.52 -20.13
C LYS A 151 17.14 25.09 -21.33
N ASN A 152 17.32 24.30 -22.39
CA ASN A 152 18.04 24.75 -23.59
C ASN A 152 17.27 25.85 -24.36
N ARG A 153 15.94 25.78 -24.43
CA ARG A 153 15.11 26.87 -25.00
C ARG A 153 15.21 28.16 -24.18
N ALA A 154 15.13 28.06 -22.86
CA ALA A 154 15.21 29.23 -21.96
C ALA A 154 16.58 29.94 -21.99
N LYS A 155 17.67 29.22 -22.33
CA LYS A 155 19.00 29.81 -22.49
C LYS A 155 19.11 30.76 -23.70
N LYS A 156 18.30 30.56 -24.75
CA LYS A 156 18.35 31.36 -25.99
C LYS A 156 17.74 32.75 -25.85
N ILE A 157 16.89 32.97 -24.86
CA ILE A 157 16.07 34.20 -24.71
C ILE A 157 16.54 34.96 -23.46
N ARG A 158 16.44 36.29 -23.47
CA ARG A 158 16.86 37.18 -22.36
C ARG A 158 15.68 38.00 -21.83
N GLY A 159 15.82 38.53 -20.60
CA GLY A 159 14.81 39.37 -19.95
C GLY A 159 13.47 38.67 -19.72
N VAL A 160 12.40 39.47 -19.65
CA VAL A 160 11.02 39.01 -19.40
C VAL A 160 10.55 37.95 -20.40
N LYS A 161 11.13 37.90 -21.61
CA LYS A 161 10.76 36.92 -22.65
C LYS A 161 11.10 35.46 -22.30
N LYS A 162 11.91 35.19 -21.25
CA LYS A 162 12.27 33.82 -20.82
C LYS A 162 11.08 33.00 -20.32
N THR A 163 10.09 33.63 -19.68
CA THR A 163 8.91 32.92 -19.16
C THR A 163 8.06 32.34 -20.29
N LYS A 164 7.93 33.08 -21.41
CA LYS A 164 7.22 32.65 -22.62
C LYS A 164 7.91 31.54 -23.42
N ALA A 165 9.17 31.22 -23.11
CA ALA A 165 9.94 30.18 -23.80
C ALA A 165 9.61 28.74 -23.36
N GLY A 166 8.94 28.61 -22.21
CA GLY A 166 8.59 27.33 -21.60
C GLY A 166 7.38 26.66 -22.23
N ASP A 167 6.45 27.45 -22.76
CA ASP A 167 5.22 27.00 -23.38
C ASP A 167 5.40 26.81 -24.89
N PRO A 168 4.89 25.71 -25.47
CA PRO A 168 4.80 25.62 -26.92
C PRO A 168 3.92 26.78 -27.41
N LYS A 169 4.30 27.42 -28.53
CA LYS A 169 3.41 28.36 -29.22
C LYS A 169 2.09 27.63 -29.49
N LYS A 170 1.02 28.01 -28.78
CA LYS A 170 -0.34 27.63 -29.20
C LYS A 170 -0.52 28.22 -30.60
N LYS A 171 -0.76 27.33 -31.57
CA LYS A 171 -1.32 27.74 -32.87
C LYS A 171 -2.77 28.13 -32.65
#